data_AF-A0A936FU18-F1
#
_entry.id   AF-A0A936FU18-F1
#
_cell.length_a   1.000
_cell.length_b   1.000
_cell.length_c   1.000
_cell.angle_alpha   90.00
_cell.angle_beta   90.00
_cell.angle_gamma   90.00
#
_symmetry.space_group_name_H-M   'P 1'
#
loop_
_entity.id
_entity.type
_entity.pdbx_description
1 polymer ?
#
loop_
_entity_poly.entity_id
_entity_poly.type
_entity_poly.pdbx_seq_one_letter_code
_entity_poly.pdbx_strand_id
1 'polypeptide(L)'
;MKPELFIKIDQLKVKNENNYSATVNKVVFDRSRAHGEAVASAIWEWSKTDTYGHDAYKDPFKGYDWKVAYKKEGDWKPLDEVGGRAMFPYWGKVRSYTLKSDADKLCSKPYTPYSTATTSNYYAQALEVMSHNTPQQPYESKWIGEFWSDDLTELTFSPPSRWIAIANQVYQNENSNLETVVYANAKVGLAINDAGVGCWFSKYVYNVERPFTYIRNHIKPDWITNLSNPLETTNNTNITHHSQHSLQVMLLSEVLLLKLCQVFMAIIIL
;
A
#
# COMPACT_ATOMS: atom_id res chain seq x y z
N MET A 1 -12.18 -9.37 8.02
CA MET A 1 -12.72 -9.75 6.69
C MET A 1 -14.21 -9.99 6.84
N LYS A 2 -15.03 -9.53 5.89
CA LYS A 2 -16.49 -9.69 5.99
C LYS A 2 -16.86 -11.19 5.82
N PRO A 3 -17.76 -11.76 6.65
CA PRO A 3 -18.07 -13.20 6.64
C PRO A 3 -18.40 -13.77 5.25
N GLU A 4 -19.10 -13.01 4.42
CA GLU A 4 -19.50 -13.40 3.07
C GLU A 4 -18.33 -13.65 2.11
N LEU A 5 -17.15 -13.08 2.38
CA LEU A 5 -15.96 -13.32 1.56
C LEU A 5 -15.39 -14.73 1.78
N PHE A 6 -15.52 -15.29 2.99
CA PHE A 6 -15.12 -16.68 3.24
C PHE A 6 -15.97 -17.66 2.43
N ILE A 7 -17.27 -17.41 2.34
CA ILE A 7 -18.18 -18.21 1.50
C ILE A 7 -17.74 -18.19 0.03
N LYS A 8 -17.35 -17.01 -0.50
CA LYS A 8 -16.87 -16.91 -1.88
C LYS A 8 -15.55 -17.65 -2.10
N ILE A 9 -14.65 -17.63 -1.13
CA ILE A 9 -13.39 -18.38 -1.18
C ILE A 9 -13.66 -19.89 -1.24
N ASP A 10 -14.56 -20.38 -0.38
CA ASP A 10 -14.93 -21.81 -0.35
C ASP A 10 -15.63 -22.24 -1.64
N GLN A 11 -16.54 -21.41 -2.17
CA GLN A 11 -17.19 -21.66 -3.46
C GLN A 11 -16.16 -21.75 -4.60
N LEU A 12 -15.15 -20.88 -4.61
CA LEU A 12 -14.07 -20.94 -5.60
C LEU A 12 -13.23 -22.21 -5.45
N LYS A 13 -12.89 -22.61 -4.21
CA LYS A 13 -12.21 -23.87 -3.93
C LYS A 13 -12.99 -25.05 -4.51
N VAL A 14 -14.26 -25.19 -4.15
CA VAL A 14 -15.13 -26.30 -4.60
C VAL A 14 -15.24 -26.32 -6.12
N LYS A 15 -15.44 -25.15 -6.76
CA LYS A 15 -15.48 -25.04 -8.22
C LYS A 15 -14.19 -25.57 -8.86
N ASN A 16 -13.03 -25.17 -8.35
CA ASN A 16 -11.74 -25.60 -8.87
C ASN A 16 -11.50 -27.09 -8.64
N GLU A 17 -11.82 -27.61 -7.45
CA GLU A 17 -11.70 -29.04 -7.14
C GLU A 17 -12.55 -29.90 -8.09
N ASN A 18 -13.80 -29.50 -8.34
CA ASN A 18 -14.66 -30.21 -9.29
C ASN A 18 -14.06 -30.21 -10.70
N ASN A 19 -13.56 -29.06 -11.18
CA ASN A 19 -12.93 -28.96 -12.49
C ASN A 19 -11.71 -29.87 -12.62
N TYR A 20 -10.79 -29.85 -11.65
CA TYR A 20 -9.55 -30.62 -11.73
C TYR A 20 -9.75 -32.12 -11.45
N SER A 21 -10.71 -32.49 -10.61
CA SER A 21 -11.04 -33.90 -10.39
C SER A 21 -11.56 -34.60 -11.66
N ALA A 22 -12.10 -33.84 -12.60
CA ALA A 22 -12.57 -34.34 -13.89
C ALA A 22 -11.46 -34.49 -14.93
N THR A 23 -10.29 -33.87 -14.74
CA THR A 23 -9.18 -33.89 -15.71
C THR A 23 -8.09 -34.91 -15.40
N VAL A 24 -8.02 -35.40 -14.16
CA VAL A 24 -7.04 -36.41 -13.71
C VAL A 24 -7.72 -37.52 -12.92
N ASN A 25 -7.07 -38.67 -12.80
CA ASN A 25 -7.62 -39.74 -11.97
C ASN A 25 -7.60 -39.37 -10.47
N LYS A 26 -8.48 -40.03 -9.70
CA LYS A 26 -8.68 -39.75 -8.27
C LYS A 26 -7.40 -39.82 -7.44
N VAL A 27 -6.52 -40.79 -7.71
CA VAL A 27 -5.25 -40.95 -6.96
C VAL A 27 -4.33 -39.75 -7.17
N VAL A 28 -4.22 -39.26 -8.42
CA VAL A 28 -3.43 -38.07 -8.75
C VAL A 28 -4.07 -36.82 -8.16
N PHE A 29 -5.40 -36.67 -8.25
CA PHE A 29 -6.10 -35.54 -7.65
C PHE A 29 -5.87 -35.45 -6.14
N ASP A 30 -6.13 -36.56 -5.42
CA ASP A 30 -6.05 -36.61 -3.97
C ASP A 30 -4.63 -36.31 -3.45
N ARG A 31 -3.60 -36.90 -4.07
CA ARG A 31 -2.21 -36.65 -3.66
C ARG A 31 -1.77 -35.20 -3.95
N SER A 32 -2.22 -34.62 -5.06
CA SER A 32 -1.91 -33.22 -5.41
C SER A 32 -2.58 -32.24 -4.46
N ARG A 33 -3.85 -32.48 -4.12
CA ARG A 33 -4.57 -31.69 -3.10
C ARG A 33 -3.88 -31.78 -1.74
N ALA A 34 -3.58 -32.99 -1.28
CA ALA A 34 -2.91 -33.20 0.00
C ALA A 34 -1.55 -32.51 0.06
N HIS A 35 -0.79 -32.53 -1.03
CA HIS A 35 0.48 -31.80 -1.10
C HIS A 35 0.28 -30.28 -1.01
N GLY A 36 -0.68 -29.72 -1.76
CA GLY A 36 -1.00 -28.29 -1.70
C GLY A 36 -1.44 -27.83 -0.31
N GLU A 37 -2.28 -28.63 0.37
CA GLU A 37 -2.71 -28.37 1.75
C GLU A 37 -1.54 -28.42 2.74
N ALA A 38 -0.61 -29.37 2.56
CA ALA A 38 0.59 -29.46 3.40
C ALA A 38 1.50 -28.23 3.24
N VAL A 39 1.73 -27.76 2.01
CA VAL A 39 2.51 -26.54 1.76
C VAL A 39 1.81 -25.31 2.34
N ALA A 40 0.51 -25.14 2.09
CA ALA A 40 -0.26 -24.02 2.62
C ALA A 40 -0.24 -23.98 4.15
N SER A 41 -0.37 -25.15 4.78
CA SER A 41 -0.28 -25.29 6.24
C SER A 41 1.10 -24.88 6.75
N ALA A 42 2.18 -25.36 6.14
CA ALA A 42 3.54 -24.98 6.55
C ALA A 42 3.78 -23.47 6.46
N ILE A 43 3.31 -22.81 5.39
CA ILE A 43 3.41 -21.36 5.23
C ILE A 43 2.55 -20.61 6.25
N TRP A 44 1.34 -21.09 6.54
CA TRP A 44 0.47 -20.51 7.56
C TRP A 44 1.08 -20.59 8.96
N GLU A 45 1.62 -21.76 9.34
CA GLU A 45 2.32 -21.95 10.61
C GLU A 45 3.54 -21.03 10.72
N TRP A 46 4.31 -20.90 9.64
CA TRP A 46 5.42 -19.96 9.58
C TRP A 46 4.97 -18.50 9.64
N SER A 47 3.84 -18.13 9.02
CA SER A 47 3.26 -16.78 9.09
C SER A 47 2.88 -16.40 10.52
N LYS A 48 2.30 -17.33 11.31
CA LYS A 48 1.95 -17.10 12.72
C LYS A 48 3.13 -16.69 13.60
N THR A 49 4.35 -17.06 13.22
CA THR A 49 5.56 -16.67 13.96
C THR A 49 5.96 -15.21 13.73
N ASP A 50 5.35 -14.49 12.76
CA ASP A 50 5.47 -13.04 12.64
C ASP A 50 4.46 -12.37 13.57
N THR A 51 4.89 -12.07 14.79
CA THR A 51 4.04 -11.50 15.84
C THR A 51 3.51 -10.10 15.52
N TYR A 52 4.09 -9.41 14.53
CA TYR A 52 3.65 -8.08 14.10
C TYR A 52 2.75 -8.15 12.88
N GLY A 53 3.07 -9.01 11.91
CA GLY A 53 2.33 -9.14 10.66
C GLY A 53 1.11 -10.05 10.74
N HIS A 54 1.21 -11.16 11.48
CA HIS A 54 0.11 -12.10 11.61
C HIS A 54 -1.10 -11.42 12.26
N ASP A 55 -2.27 -11.57 11.64
CA ASP A 55 -3.53 -10.99 12.11
C ASP A 55 -3.53 -9.47 12.32
N ALA A 56 -2.55 -8.74 11.78
CA ALA A 56 -2.46 -7.30 11.96
C ALA A 56 -3.71 -6.54 11.48
N TYR A 57 -4.42 -7.09 10.49
CA TYR A 57 -5.69 -6.56 10.01
C TYR A 57 -6.80 -6.51 11.08
N LYS A 58 -6.68 -7.28 12.18
CA LYS A 58 -7.67 -7.31 13.27
C LYS A 58 -7.60 -6.05 14.14
N ASP A 59 -6.41 -5.45 14.25
CA ASP A 59 -6.21 -4.22 15.02
C ASP A 59 -5.19 -3.31 14.33
N PRO A 60 -5.60 -2.63 13.25
CA PRO A 60 -4.70 -1.82 12.43
C PRO A 60 -4.28 -0.50 13.08
N PHE A 61 -4.86 -0.12 14.23
CA PHE A 61 -4.60 1.19 14.86
C PHE A 61 -3.91 1.08 16.22
N LYS A 62 -3.52 -0.13 16.65
CA LYS A 62 -2.90 -0.34 17.96
C LYS A 62 -1.58 0.40 18.14
N GLY A 63 -1.39 0.93 19.35
CA GLY A 63 -0.08 1.32 19.86
C GLY A 63 0.49 2.64 19.33
N TYR A 64 -0.35 3.56 18.83
CA TYR A 64 0.08 4.90 18.47
C TYR A 64 -0.73 5.99 19.16
N ASP A 65 -0.02 6.88 19.85
CA ASP A 65 -0.55 8.14 20.35
C ASP A 65 0.13 9.29 19.61
N TRP A 66 -0.62 9.97 18.76
CA TRP A 66 -0.10 11.08 17.97
C TRP A 66 0.29 12.26 18.85
N LYS A 67 -0.33 12.45 20.02
CA LYS A 67 -0.02 13.55 20.94
C LYS A 67 1.37 13.37 21.56
N VAL A 68 1.78 12.13 21.78
CA VAL A 68 3.13 11.78 22.25
C VAL A 68 4.15 11.86 21.10
N ALA A 69 3.74 11.50 19.89
CA ALA A 69 4.61 11.52 18.71
C ALA A 69 4.86 12.93 18.15
N TYR A 70 3.92 13.86 18.33
CA TYR A 70 4.02 15.25 17.91
C TYR A 70 4.93 16.03 18.86
N LYS A 71 6.15 16.31 18.42
CA LYS A 71 7.19 16.96 19.23
C LYS A 71 7.51 18.37 18.74
N LYS A 72 7.26 18.67 17.47
CA LYS A 72 7.58 19.96 16.83
C LYS A 72 6.67 20.25 15.64
N GLU A 73 6.68 21.51 15.20
CA GLU A 73 6.06 21.89 13.94
C GLU A 73 6.64 21.08 12.78
N GLY A 74 5.79 20.74 11.82
CA GLY A 74 6.11 19.80 10.74
C GLY A 74 5.87 18.32 11.08
N ASP A 75 5.62 17.98 12.35
CA ASP A 75 5.24 16.61 12.71
C ASP A 75 3.79 16.29 12.32
N TRP A 76 3.52 15.04 11.94
CA TRP A 76 2.16 14.61 11.61
C TRP A 76 1.22 14.68 12.81
N LYS A 77 0.03 15.22 12.56
CA LYS A 77 -1.13 15.13 13.44
C LYS A 77 -2.39 14.86 12.60
N PRO A 78 -3.46 14.27 13.19
CA PRO A 78 -4.72 14.09 12.50
C PRO A 78 -5.37 15.44 12.17
N LEU A 79 -6.22 15.46 11.14
CA LEU A 79 -6.91 16.68 10.67
C LEU A 79 -8.02 17.11 11.62
N ASP A 80 -8.71 16.13 12.21
CA ASP A 80 -9.64 16.31 13.31
C ASP A 80 -9.00 15.76 14.59
N GLU A 81 -9.01 16.57 15.66
CA GLU A 81 -8.53 16.12 16.99
C GLU A 81 -9.38 14.98 17.58
N VAL A 82 -10.50 14.65 16.92
CA VAL A 82 -11.56 13.76 17.41
C VAL A 82 -11.48 12.33 16.83
N GLY A 83 -10.71 12.05 15.78
CA GLY A 83 -10.86 10.74 15.12
C GLY A 83 -9.69 10.16 14.32
N GLY A 84 -8.73 10.97 13.84
CA GLY A 84 -7.66 10.43 13.01
C GLY A 84 -6.70 9.51 13.76
N ARG A 85 -6.81 8.20 13.50
CA ARG A 85 -5.88 7.17 14.01
C ARG A 85 -4.83 6.84 12.96
N ALA A 86 -3.56 6.81 13.38
CA ALA A 86 -2.47 6.40 12.50
C ALA A 86 -2.55 4.87 12.26
N MET A 87 -2.52 4.47 10.99
CA MET A 87 -2.66 3.07 10.60
C MET A 87 -1.30 2.36 10.60
N PHE A 88 -1.30 1.16 11.18
CA PHE A 88 -0.18 0.24 11.33
C PHE A 88 1.13 0.89 11.82
N PRO A 89 1.13 1.57 12.98
CA PRO A 89 2.32 2.24 13.53
C PRO A 89 3.52 1.32 13.80
N TYR A 90 3.25 0.02 13.92
CA TYR A 90 4.24 -1.03 14.15
C TYR A 90 4.66 -1.76 12.88
N TRP A 91 4.15 -1.42 11.69
CA TRP A 91 4.37 -2.22 10.48
C TRP A 91 5.84 -2.34 10.08
N GLY A 92 6.68 -1.36 10.45
CA GLY A 92 8.12 -1.44 10.26
C GLY A 92 8.84 -2.58 11.03
N LYS A 93 8.11 -3.28 11.92
CA LYS A 93 8.56 -4.44 12.69
C LYS A 93 8.07 -5.78 12.13
N VAL A 94 7.18 -5.75 11.14
CA VAL A 94 6.75 -6.94 10.38
C VAL A 94 7.97 -7.59 9.75
N ARG A 95 7.93 -8.91 9.61
CA ARG A 95 9.03 -9.66 9.01
C ARG A 95 9.30 -9.18 7.59
N SER A 96 10.54 -8.78 7.34
CA SER A 96 11.08 -8.54 6.01
C SER A 96 11.89 -9.74 5.52
N TYR A 97 12.05 -9.83 4.20
CA TYR A 97 12.71 -10.95 3.52
C TYR A 97 14.10 -10.57 3.03
N THR A 98 14.22 -9.42 2.39
CA THR A 98 15.44 -8.87 1.80
C THR A 98 16.03 -7.75 2.64
N LEU A 99 15.19 -6.92 3.30
CA LEU A 99 15.65 -5.87 4.22
C LEU A 99 16.11 -6.52 5.53
N LYS A 100 17.39 -6.37 5.91
CA LYS A 100 17.98 -7.06 7.07
C LYS A 100 18.21 -6.15 8.27
N SER A 101 18.36 -4.86 8.02
CA SER A 101 18.59 -3.85 9.05
C SER A 101 17.54 -2.74 8.99
N ASP A 102 17.44 -1.95 10.05
CA ASP A 102 16.63 -0.73 10.04
C ASP A 102 17.15 0.30 9.02
N ALA A 103 18.46 0.31 8.76
CA ALA A 103 19.04 1.13 7.69
C ALA A 103 18.54 0.71 6.30
N ASP A 104 18.37 -0.60 6.05
CA ASP A 104 17.83 -1.10 4.78
C ASP A 104 16.35 -0.72 4.58
N LYS A 105 15.61 -0.56 5.70
CA LYS A 105 14.18 -0.18 5.69
C LYS A 105 13.97 1.31 5.43
N LEU A 106 14.96 2.15 5.72
CA LEU A 106 14.81 3.59 5.53
C LEU A 106 14.80 3.96 4.05
N CYS A 107 13.67 4.46 3.60
CA CYS A 107 13.55 5.19 2.35
C CYS A 107 14.26 6.54 2.46
N SER A 108 14.51 7.19 1.33
CA SER A 108 15.12 8.52 1.28
C SER A 108 14.45 9.48 2.26
N LYS A 109 15.27 10.16 3.06
CA LYS A 109 14.78 11.18 3.99
C LYS A 109 14.05 12.30 3.23
N PRO A 110 13.11 13.02 3.89
CA PRO A 110 12.50 14.20 3.31
C PRO A 110 13.56 15.17 2.78
N TYR A 111 13.32 15.70 1.58
CA TYR A 111 14.29 16.51 0.85
C TYR A 111 14.62 17.83 1.58
N THR A 112 13.67 18.38 2.32
CA THR A 112 13.77 19.71 2.91
C THR A 112 13.43 19.65 4.41
N PRO A 113 14.18 20.37 5.27
CA PRO A 113 13.75 20.62 6.64
C PRO A 113 12.45 21.43 6.66
N TYR A 114 11.60 21.20 7.65
CA TYR A 114 10.42 22.02 7.89
C TYR A 114 10.77 23.51 7.99
N SER A 115 9.97 24.36 7.35
CA SER A 115 10.12 25.81 7.39
C SER A 115 8.81 26.48 6.98
N THR A 116 8.49 27.61 7.63
CA THR A 116 7.37 28.49 7.26
C THR A 116 7.80 29.68 6.40
N ALA A 117 9.11 29.86 6.18
CA ALA A 117 9.63 30.94 5.35
C ALA A 117 9.19 30.75 3.90
N THR A 118 8.62 31.80 3.29
CA THR A 118 8.11 31.79 1.92
C THR A 118 9.20 31.56 0.87
N THR A 119 10.47 31.79 1.22
CA THR A 119 11.65 31.55 0.38
C THR A 119 12.25 30.15 0.55
N SER A 120 11.69 29.30 1.42
CA SER A 120 12.24 27.98 1.70
C SER A 120 11.82 26.92 0.68
N ASN A 121 12.66 25.90 0.50
CA ASN A 121 12.33 24.77 -0.36
C ASN A 121 11.09 23.98 0.13
N TYR A 122 10.81 23.99 1.45
CA TYR A 122 9.60 23.37 2.01
C TYR A 122 8.33 24.09 1.54
N TYR A 123 8.35 25.43 1.56
CA TYR A 123 7.26 26.25 1.01
C TYR A 123 7.11 26.06 -0.50
N ALA A 124 8.22 25.96 -1.24
CA ALA A 124 8.20 25.68 -2.67
C ALA A 124 7.55 24.33 -3.02
N GLN A 125 7.81 23.27 -2.25
CA GLN A 125 7.14 21.96 -2.41
C GLN A 125 5.62 22.06 -2.17
N ALA A 126 5.19 22.89 -1.22
CA ALA A 126 3.76 23.12 -1.01
C ALA A 126 3.11 23.87 -2.19
N LEU A 127 3.81 24.83 -2.80
CA LEU A 127 3.34 25.50 -4.02
C LEU A 127 3.28 24.54 -5.22
N GLU A 128 4.24 23.64 -5.34
CA GLU A 128 4.24 22.59 -6.38
C GLU A 128 2.97 21.72 -6.27
N VAL A 129 2.64 21.26 -5.07
CA VAL A 129 1.38 20.53 -4.81
C VAL A 129 0.16 21.31 -5.25
N MET A 130 0.09 22.60 -4.90
CA MET A 130 -1.02 23.46 -5.29
C MET A 130 -1.10 23.63 -6.80
N SER A 131 0.04 23.69 -7.50
CA SER A 131 0.07 23.85 -8.96
C SER A 131 -0.52 22.63 -9.70
N HIS A 132 -0.42 21.45 -9.11
CA HIS A 132 -1.04 20.20 -9.59
C HIS A 132 -2.49 20.00 -9.11
N ASN A 133 -3.05 20.93 -8.35
CA ASN A 133 -4.43 20.88 -7.87
C ASN A 133 -5.10 22.24 -8.08
N THR A 134 -5.42 22.51 -9.35
CA THR A 134 -6.08 23.74 -9.80
C THR A 134 -7.37 23.42 -10.57
N PRO A 135 -8.34 24.34 -10.64
CA PRO A 135 -9.55 24.14 -11.44
C PRO A 135 -9.27 23.96 -12.94
N GLN A 136 -8.10 24.39 -13.42
CA GLN A 136 -7.65 24.27 -14.81
C GLN A 136 -6.67 23.11 -15.03
N GLN A 137 -6.51 22.20 -14.05
CA GLN A 137 -5.64 21.04 -14.19
C GLN A 137 -6.03 20.21 -15.43
N PRO A 138 -5.06 19.76 -16.24
CA PRO A 138 -5.33 18.87 -17.35
C PRO A 138 -6.09 17.61 -16.90
N TYR A 139 -7.08 17.21 -17.70
CA TYR A 139 -7.90 16.02 -17.40
C TYR A 139 -7.04 14.78 -17.13
N GLU A 140 -6.02 14.54 -17.96
CA GLU A 140 -5.11 13.42 -17.81
C GLU A 140 -4.40 13.41 -16.45
N SER A 141 -3.91 14.55 -15.98
CA SER A 141 -3.24 14.64 -14.68
C SER A 141 -4.17 14.29 -13.52
N LYS A 142 -5.42 14.77 -13.59
CA LYS A 142 -6.46 14.42 -12.61
C LYS A 142 -6.76 12.93 -12.65
N TRP A 143 -6.98 12.39 -13.85
CA TRP A 143 -7.30 10.99 -14.06
C TRP A 143 -6.18 10.05 -13.58
N ILE A 144 -4.92 10.38 -13.84
CA ILE A 144 -3.76 9.61 -13.33
C ILE A 144 -3.78 9.58 -11.79
N GLY A 145 -4.03 10.73 -11.15
CA GLY A 145 -4.13 10.81 -9.69
C GLY A 145 -5.26 9.94 -9.13
N GLU A 146 -6.44 9.99 -9.74
CA GLU A 146 -7.58 9.16 -9.34
C GLU A 146 -7.31 7.67 -9.57
N PHE A 147 -6.73 7.32 -10.74
CA PHE A 147 -6.43 5.95 -11.12
C PHE A 147 -5.44 5.28 -10.17
N TRP A 148 -4.41 5.99 -9.71
CA TRP A 148 -3.38 5.47 -8.80
C TRP A 148 -3.67 5.71 -7.32
N SER A 149 -4.80 6.32 -6.97
CA SER A 149 -5.16 6.55 -5.57
C SER A 149 -5.32 5.24 -4.80
N ASP A 150 -6.08 4.27 -5.33
CA ASP A 150 -6.31 2.97 -4.68
C ASP A 150 -6.86 3.06 -3.24
N ASP A 151 -7.50 4.20 -2.92
CA ASP A 151 -7.95 4.52 -1.56
C ASP A 151 -9.46 4.41 -1.36
N LEU A 152 -10.20 4.07 -2.43
CA LEU A 152 -11.64 3.90 -2.42
C LEU A 152 -11.96 2.42 -2.26
N THR A 153 -11.87 1.87 -1.04
CA THR A 153 -11.92 0.42 -0.79
C THR A 153 -13.20 -0.31 -1.25
N GLU A 154 -14.27 0.41 -1.56
CA GLU A 154 -15.53 -0.15 -2.10
C GLU A 154 -15.59 -0.15 -3.63
N LEU A 155 -14.74 0.65 -4.30
CA LEU A 155 -14.66 0.76 -5.76
C LEU A 155 -13.34 0.20 -6.32
N THR A 156 -12.29 0.30 -5.53
CA THR A 156 -10.90 0.01 -5.87
C THR A 156 -10.29 -0.91 -4.80
N PHE A 157 -9.10 -1.43 -5.08
CA PHE A 157 -8.32 -2.25 -4.16
C PHE A 157 -7.15 -1.45 -3.61
N SER A 158 -6.54 -1.88 -2.50
CA SER A 158 -5.33 -1.24 -1.96
C SER A 158 -4.13 -1.39 -2.92
N PRO A 159 -3.14 -0.47 -2.91
CA PRO A 159 -2.02 -0.46 -3.85
C PRO A 159 -1.27 -1.80 -4.05
N PRO A 160 -1.01 -2.62 -3.01
CA PRO A 160 -0.39 -3.94 -3.17
C PRO A 160 -1.08 -4.85 -4.19
N SER A 161 -2.41 -4.84 -4.22
CA SER A 161 -3.21 -5.69 -5.10
C SER A 161 -3.08 -5.28 -6.57
N ARG A 162 -2.80 -3.99 -6.84
CA ARG A 162 -2.57 -3.49 -8.21
C ARG A 162 -1.41 -4.18 -8.89
N TRP A 163 -0.32 -4.36 -8.15
CA TRP A 163 0.90 -4.97 -8.68
C TRP A 163 0.72 -6.45 -9.01
N ILE A 164 -0.09 -7.17 -8.24
CA ILE A 164 -0.50 -8.54 -8.58
C ILE A 164 -1.40 -8.55 -9.83
N ALA A 165 -2.32 -7.59 -9.97
CA ALA A 165 -3.16 -7.47 -11.15
C ALA A 165 -2.35 -7.14 -12.42
N ILE A 166 -1.34 -6.27 -12.33
CA ILE A 166 -0.41 -5.97 -13.42
C ILE A 166 0.41 -7.21 -13.76
N ALA A 167 0.96 -7.91 -12.77
CA ALA A 167 1.71 -9.14 -13.00
C ALA A 167 0.88 -10.19 -13.77
N ASN A 168 -0.40 -10.35 -13.40
CA ASN A 168 -1.32 -11.24 -14.12
C ASN A 168 -1.51 -10.86 -15.59
N GLN A 169 -1.54 -9.57 -15.93
CA GLN A 169 -1.61 -9.11 -17.32
C GLN A 169 -0.32 -9.44 -18.08
N VAL A 170 0.84 -9.24 -17.45
CA VAL A 170 2.14 -9.60 -18.03
C VAL A 170 2.20 -11.10 -18.33
N TYR A 171 1.80 -11.95 -17.38
CA TYR A 171 1.79 -13.40 -17.60
C TYR A 171 0.92 -13.83 -18.79
N GLN A 172 -0.22 -13.17 -19.00
CA GLN A 172 -1.10 -13.42 -20.14
C GLN A 172 -0.48 -12.97 -21.46
N ASN A 173 0.09 -11.77 -21.49
CA ASN A 173 0.71 -11.21 -22.69
C ASN A 173 1.93 -12.04 -23.14
N GLU A 174 2.72 -12.50 -22.17
CA GLU A 174 3.91 -13.32 -22.42
C GLU A 174 3.62 -14.82 -22.57
N ASN A 175 2.35 -15.24 -22.49
CA ASN A 175 1.94 -16.65 -22.48
C ASN A 175 2.76 -17.50 -21.49
N SER A 176 3.02 -16.94 -20.30
CA SER A 176 3.87 -17.56 -19.28
C SER A 176 3.31 -18.89 -18.78
N ASN A 177 4.17 -19.88 -18.60
CA ASN A 177 3.78 -21.17 -18.03
C ASN A 177 3.59 -21.08 -16.49
N LEU A 178 2.99 -22.12 -15.90
CA LEU A 178 2.66 -22.14 -14.47
C LEU A 178 3.89 -22.00 -13.56
N GLU A 179 5.02 -22.61 -13.92
CA GLU A 179 6.25 -22.57 -13.12
C GLU A 179 6.78 -21.13 -13.03
N THR A 180 6.86 -20.44 -14.17
CA THR A 180 7.25 -19.02 -14.24
C THR A 180 6.30 -18.15 -13.42
N VAL A 181 4.99 -18.34 -13.56
CA VAL A 181 3.97 -17.55 -12.85
C VAL A 181 4.05 -17.74 -11.32
N VAL A 182 4.23 -18.97 -10.84
CA VAL A 182 4.36 -19.25 -9.40
C VAL A 182 5.63 -18.61 -8.84
N TYR A 183 6.76 -18.76 -9.55
CA TYR A 183 8.03 -18.17 -9.14
C TYR A 183 7.99 -16.63 -9.12
N ALA A 184 7.42 -16.03 -10.16
CA ALA A 184 7.25 -14.59 -10.26
C ALA A 184 6.33 -14.05 -9.16
N ASN A 185 5.19 -14.69 -8.91
CA ASN A 185 4.27 -14.26 -7.84
C ASN A 185 4.89 -14.37 -6.45
N ALA A 186 5.73 -15.39 -6.20
CA ALA A 186 6.48 -15.46 -4.96
C ALA A 186 7.40 -14.24 -4.82
N LYS A 187 8.21 -13.91 -5.83
CA LYS A 187 9.08 -12.73 -5.81
C LYS A 187 8.32 -11.42 -5.64
N VAL A 188 7.23 -11.24 -6.38
CA VAL A 188 6.39 -10.03 -6.31
C VAL A 188 5.80 -9.88 -4.91
N GLY A 189 5.27 -10.96 -4.32
CA GLY A 189 4.74 -10.93 -2.94
C GLY A 189 5.79 -10.55 -1.90
N LEU A 190 7.00 -11.12 -1.99
CA LEU A 190 8.13 -10.78 -1.11
C LEU A 190 8.53 -9.30 -1.25
N ALA A 191 8.62 -8.81 -2.49
CA ALA A 191 9.00 -7.43 -2.79
C ALA A 191 7.96 -6.42 -2.29
N ILE A 192 6.67 -6.70 -2.53
CA ILE A 192 5.55 -5.88 -2.04
C ILE A 192 5.56 -5.80 -0.52
N ASN A 193 5.77 -6.94 0.17
CA ASN A 193 5.86 -6.95 1.63
C ASN A 193 7.00 -6.05 2.14
N ASP A 194 8.21 -6.27 1.63
CA ASP A 194 9.39 -5.51 2.07
C ASP A 194 9.25 -4.02 1.78
N ALA A 195 8.67 -3.68 0.63
CA ALA A 195 8.38 -2.30 0.30
C ALA A 195 7.37 -1.70 1.31
N GLY A 196 6.30 -2.43 1.66
CA GLY A 196 5.38 -2.03 2.74
C GLY A 196 6.09 -1.85 4.10
N VAL A 197 6.95 -2.78 4.50
CA VAL A 197 7.71 -2.67 5.75
C VAL A 197 8.59 -1.41 5.76
N GLY A 198 9.35 -1.17 4.69
CA GLY A 198 10.23 0.01 4.57
C GLY A 198 9.45 1.33 4.53
N CYS A 199 8.36 1.37 3.76
CA CYS A 199 7.47 2.53 3.65
C CYS A 199 6.91 2.94 5.02
N TRP A 200 6.31 2.01 5.75
CA TRP A 200 5.74 2.31 7.06
C TRP A 200 6.83 2.59 8.10
N PHE A 201 7.96 1.86 8.09
CA PHE A 201 9.09 2.16 8.98
C PHE A 201 9.54 3.63 8.80
N SER A 202 9.77 4.04 7.57
CA SER A 202 10.16 5.41 7.21
C SER A 202 9.10 6.43 7.58
N LYS A 203 7.82 6.12 7.35
CA LYS A 203 6.70 7.00 7.69
C LYS A 203 6.71 7.39 9.18
N TYR A 204 6.92 6.41 10.06
CA TYR A 204 6.92 6.65 11.51
C TYR A 204 8.27 7.13 12.05
N VAL A 205 9.39 6.91 11.35
CA VAL A 205 10.68 7.53 11.66
C VAL A 205 10.70 9.01 11.32
N TYR A 206 10.22 9.38 10.13
CA TYR A 206 10.26 10.77 9.66
C TYR A 206 9.11 11.63 10.17
N ASN A 207 7.95 11.01 10.45
CA ASN A 207 6.78 11.63 11.05
C ASN A 207 6.37 12.98 10.43
N VAL A 208 6.41 13.11 9.10
CA VAL A 208 6.16 14.38 8.41
C VAL A 208 4.66 14.67 8.29
N GLU A 209 4.27 15.92 8.51
CA GLU A 209 2.91 16.41 8.28
C GLU A 209 2.49 16.29 6.80
N ARG A 210 1.18 16.38 6.57
CA ARG A 210 0.62 16.32 5.21
C ARG A 210 0.69 17.70 4.54
N PRO A 211 0.88 17.76 3.20
CA PRO A 211 0.79 19.02 2.46
C PRO A 211 -0.52 19.78 2.72
N PHE A 212 -1.64 19.07 2.84
CA PHE A 212 -2.94 19.67 3.16
C PHE A 212 -2.89 20.49 4.47
N THR A 213 -2.27 19.95 5.52
CA THR A 213 -2.12 20.63 6.81
C THR A 213 -1.25 21.87 6.66
N TYR A 214 -0.09 21.75 6.02
CA TYR A 214 0.83 22.87 5.83
C TYR A 214 0.21 23.99 4.98
N ILE A 215 -0.34 23.65 3.82
CA ILE A 215 -0.93 24.62 2.88
C ILE A 215 -2.02 25.43 3.58
N ARG A 216 -2.91 24.78 4.34
CA ARG A 216 -4.01 25.48 5.02
C ARG A 216 -3.53 26.36 6.17
N ASN A 217 -2.48 25.96 6.88
CA ASN A 217 -1.93 26.74 7.98
C ASN A 217 -1.13 27.96 7.50
N HIS A 218 -0.44 27.87 6.35
CA HIS A 218 0.59 28.85 5.98
C HIS A 218 0.40 29.52 4.61
N ILE A 219 -0.45 28.99 3.72
CA ILE A 219 -0.59 29.49 2.33
C ILE A 219 -2.03 29.86 2.01
N LYS A 220 -2.94 28.90 2.09
CA LYS A 220 -4.33 29.02 1.64
C LYS A 220 -5.27 28.22 2.56
N PRO A 221 -5.87 28.87 3.58
CA PRO A 221 -6.70 28.21 4.59
C PRO A 221 -7.94 27.49 4.07
N ASP A 222 -8.46 27.86 2.90
CA ASP A 222 -9.62 27.25 2.26
C ASP A 222 -9.24 26.22 1.17
N TRP A 223 -7.94 25.89 1.01
CA TRP A 223 -7.50 24.91 0.01
C TRP A 223 -8.04 23.51 0.31
N ILE A 224 -8.47 22.82 -0.76
CA ILE A 224 -9.02 21.48 -0.74
C ILE A 224 -8.29 20.59 -1.76
N THR A 225 -8.19 19.30 -1.48
CA THR A 225 -7.64 18.31 -2.41
C THR A 225 -8.62 18.02 -3.56
N ASN A 226 -8.10 17.80 -4.78
CA ASN A 226 -8.88 17.39 -5.95
C ASN A 226 -9.26 15.90 -5.95
N LEU A 227 -8.48 15.06 -5.26
CA LEU A 227 -8.93 13.71 -4.94
C LEU A 227 -10.17 13.86 -4.03
N SER A 228 -11.26 13.16 -4.35
CA SER A 228 -12.47 13.12 -3.55
C SER A 228 -13.04 11.71 -3.56
N ASN A 229 -13.72 11.30 -2.49
CA ASN A 229 -14.46 10.03 -2.49
C ASN A 229 -15.83 10.26 -3.15
N PRO A 230 -16.08 9.73 -4.36
CA PRO A 230 -17.35 9.94 -5.06
C PRO A 230 -18.54 9.23 -4.38
N LEU A 231 -18.29 8.32 -3.42
CA LEU A 231 -19.33 7.62 -2.66
C LEU A 231 -19.75 8.35 -1.39
N GLU A 232 -19.00 9.35 -0.94
CA GLU A 232 -19.38 10.14 0.23
C GLU A 232 -20.33 11.27 -0.18
N THR A 233 -21.56 11.23 0.34
CA THR A 233 -22.62 12.22 0.07
C THR A 233 -22.50 13.48 0.94
N THR A 234 -21.58 13.48 1.91
CA THR A 234 -21.23 14.68 2.66
C THR A 234 -20.10 15.41 1.94
N ASN A 235 -20.23 16.72 1.72
CA ASN A 235 -19.18 17.64 1.21
C ASN A 235 -17.89 17.69 2.06
N ASN A 236 -17.67 16.71 2.93
CA ASN A 236 -16.43 16.51 3.63
C ASN A 236 -15.46 15.92 2.62
N THR A 237 -14.35 16.62 2.35
CA THR A 237 -13.19 16.09 1.62
C THR A 237 -12.44 15.01 2.42
N ASN A 238 -13.17 14.28 3.27
CA ASN A 238 -12.74 13.13 4.05
C ASN A 238 -12.64 11.93 3.12
N ILE A 239 -11.91 12.08 2.02
CA ILE A 239 -11.26 10.89 1.47
C ILE A 239 -10.56 10.23 2.65
N THR A 240 -10.87 8.96 2.84
CA THR A 240 -10.45 8.10 3.93
C THR A 240 -9.01 8.40 4.35
N HIS A 241 -8.70 8.20 5.63
CA HIS A 241 -7.40 8.47 6.27
C HIS A 241 -6.13 7.97 5.50
N HIS A 242 -6.28 7.23 4.41
CA HIS A 242 -5.27 6.61 3.54
C HIS A 242 -4.92 7.44 2.29
N SER A 243 -5.84 8.23 1.73
CA SER A 243 -5.58 8.91 0.44
C SER A 243 -4.80 10.20 0.48
N GLN A 244 -4.73 10.83 1.65
CA GLN A 244 -3.96 12.06 1.81
C GLN A 244 -2.48 11.79 2.08
N HIS A 245 -2.00 10.59 1.69
CA HIS A 245 -0.60 10.22 1.69
C HIS A 245 0.19 10.80 0.49
N SER A 246 -0.43 11.65 -0.34
CA SER A 246 0.00 11.95 -1.71
C SER A 246 1.43 12.45 -1.92
N LEU A 247 2.12 13.10 -0.98
CA LEU A 247 3.55 13.40 -1.17
C LEU A 247 4.49 12.28 -0.69
N GLN A 248 4.19 11.68 0.46
CA GLN A 248 5.05 10.63 1.00
C GLN A 248 4.87 9.34 0.21
N VAL A 249 3.66 9.03 -0.27
CA VAL A 249 3.40 7.92 -1.19
C VAL A 249 3.94 8.19 -2.59
N MET A 250 4.13 9.43 -3.07
CA MET A 250 4.84 9.64 -4.36
C MET A 250 6.34 9.33 -4.25
N LEU A 251 7.00 9.79 -3.18
CA LEU A 251 8.41 9.46 -2.92
C LEU A 251 8.60 7.97 -2.58
N LEU A 252 7.63 7.38 -1.87
CA LEU A 252 7.62 5.95 -1.57
C LEU A 252 7.19 5.11 -2.77
N SER A 253 6.36 5.62 -3.69
CA SER A 253 5.98 4.95 -4.93
C SER A 253 7.14 4.97 -5.90
N GLU A 254 7.99 5.99 -5.97
CA GLU A 254 9.25 5.91 -6.73
C GLU A 254 10.16 4.81 -6.19
N VAL A 255 10.28 4.64 -4.87
CA VAL A 255 11.06 3.54 -4.27
C VAL A 255 10.39 2.18 -4.50
N LEU A 256 9.06 2.10 -4.40
CA LEU A 256 8.27 0.91 -4.73
C LEU A 256 8.42 0.56 -6.21
N LEU A 257 8.27 1.53 -7.12
CA LEU A 257 8.38 1.39 -8.57
C LEU A 257 9.80 1.03 -8.96
N LEU A 258 10.83 1.64 -8.40
CA LEU A 258 12.22 1.30 -8.71
C LEU A 258 12.56 -0.13 -8.26
N LYS A 259 12.17 -0.52 -7.04
CA LYS A 259 12.42 -1.88 -6.54
C LYS A 259 11.53 -2.92 -7.24
N LEU A 260 10.27 -2.60 -7.54
CA LEU A 260 9.37 -3.48 -8.28
C LEU A 260 9.80 -3.57 -9.75
N CYS A 261 10.19 -2.48 -10.42
CA CYS A 261 10.75 -2.52 -11.78
C CYS A 261 12.05 -3.33 -11.84
N GLN A 262 12.91 -3.27 -10.82
CA GLN A 262 14.08 -4.15 -10.75
C GLN A 262 13.69 -5.63 -10.63
N VAL A 263 12.65 -5.94 -9.84
CA VAL A 263 12.10 -7.30 -9.72
C VAL A 263 11.42 -7.75 -11.03
N PHE A 264 10.64 -6.88 -11.68
CA PHE A 264 9.99 -7.15 -12.96
C PHE A 264 11.01 -7.30 -14.09
N MET A 265 12.05 -6.45 -14.18
CA MET A 265 13.14 -6.63 -15.14
C MET A 265 13.90 -7.93 -14.88
N ALA A 266 14.13 -8.31 -13.62
CA ALA A 266 14.75 -9.60 -13.29
C ALA A 266 13.85 -10.82 -13.55
N ILE A 267 12.53 -10.63 -13.69
CA ILE A 267 11.56 -11.67 -14.08
C ILE A 267 11.46 -11.78 -15.60
N ILE A 268 11.55 -10.66 -16.35
CA ILE A 268 11.49 -10.64 -17.82
C ILE A 268 12.78 -11.18 -18.48
N ILE A 269 13.90 -11.17 -17.75
CA ILE A 269 15.21 -11.63 -18.25
C ILE A 269 15.43 -13.15 -18.02
N LEU A 270 14.47 -13.87 -17.43
CA LEU A 270 14.48 -15.33 -17.28
C LEU A 270 13.49 -15.99 -18.24
#